data_AF-A0A427A8G9-F1
#
_entry.id   AF-A0A427A8G9-F1
#
_cell.length_a   1.000
_cell.length_b   1.000
_cell.length_c   1.000
_cell.angle_alpha   90.00
_cell.angle_beta   90.00
_cell.angle_gamma   90.00
#
_symmetry.space_group_name_H-M   'P 1'
#
loop_
_entity.id
_entity.type
_entity.pdbx_description
1 polymer ?
#
loop_
_entity_poly.entity_id
_entity_poly.type
_entity_poly.pdbx_seq_one_letter_code
_entity_poly.pdbx_strand_id
1 'polypeptide(L)'
;MKVDFPRWEEGDPISWASRAELYFRFHRTTDASMVEIAAIHLEGDAIQWFDWFEHTMEPEIREVKVRQPYTLMAVISFVRLQEE
;
A
#
# COMPACT_ATOMS: atom_id res chain seq x y z
N MET A 1 15.12 6.40 -18.27
CA MET A 1 15.52 6.03 -16.90
C MET A 1 14.39 5.22 -16.31
N LYS A 2 14.66 3.98 -15.87
CA LYS A 2 13.67 3.11 -15.23
C LYS A 2 13.88 3.21 -13.73
N VAL A 3 12.85 3.61 -13.00
CA VAL A 3 12.80 3.49 -11.54
C VAL A 3 12.06 2.19 -11.28
N ASP A 4 12.64 1.28 -10.50
CA ASP A 4 11.93 0.05 -10.10
C ASP A 4 11.06 0.33 -8.88
N PHE A 5 9.96 -0.41 -8.74
CA PHE A 5 9.11 -0.30 -7.57
C PHE A 5 9.88 -0.80 -6.33
N PRO A 6 9.82 -0.09 -5.18
CA PRO A 6 10.56 -0.53 -4.00
C PRO A 6 10.02 -1.88 -3.51
N ARG A 7 10.91 -2.86 -3.33
CA ARG A 7 10.55 -4.07 -2.58
C ARG A 7 10.31 -3.71 -1.13
N TRP A 8 9.35 -4.40 -0.52
CA TRP A 8 9.21 -4.40 0.92
C TRP A 8 10.47 -5.03 1.54
N GLU A 9 11.20 -4.27 2.36
CA GLU A 9 12.26 -4.77 3.23
C GLU A 9 11.73 -4.67 4.66
N GLU A 10 11.70 -5.80 5.37
CA GLU A 10 11.29 -5.87 6.78
C GLU A 10 12.14 -4.91 7.61
N GLY A 11 11.63 -3.71 7.93
CA GLY A 11 12.33 -2.80 8.84
C GLY A 11 11.88 -1.34 8.84
N ASP A 12 11.35 -0.79 7.75
CA ASP A 12 10.91 0.62 7.75
C ASP A 12 9.73 0.90 6.79
N PRO A 13 8.48 0.83 7.28
CA PRO A 13 7.29 1.15 6.49
C PRO A 13 7.23 2.60 6.01
N ILE A 14 7.84 3.55 6.74
CA ILE A 14 7.84 4.98 6.38
C ILE A 14 8.78 5.20 5.19
N SER A 15 9.97 4.60 5.24
CA SER A 15 10.92 4.66 4.12
C SER A 15 10.36 3.96 2.88
N TRP A 16 9.71 2.80 3.03
CA TRP A 16 9.07 2.11 1.90
C TRP A 16 7.95 2.96 1.29
N ALA A 17 7.06 3.52 2.11
CA ALA A 17 5.97 4.37 1.63
C ALA A 17 6.47 5.62 0.90
N SER A 18 7.53 6.26 1.42
CA SER A 18 8.15 7.43 0.77
C SER A 18 8.76 7.09 -0.59
N ARG A 19 9.41 5.92 -0.71
CA ARG A 19 9.96 5.43 -1.98
C ARG A 19 8.86 5.08 -2.99
N ALA A 20 7.77 4.47 -2.52
CA ALA A 20 6.62 4.13 -3.36
C ALA A 20 5.92 5.41 -3.88
N GLU A 21 5.77 6.43 -3.04
CA GLU A 21 5.24 7.73 -3.45
C GLU A 21 6.10 8.38 -4.54
N LEU A 22 7.42 8.35 -4.39
CA LEU A 22 8.34 8.88 -5.40
C LEU A 22 8.22 8.13 -6.73
N TYR A 23 8.11 6.81 -6.70
CA TYR A 23 7.86 5.97 -7.88
C TYR A 23 6.56 6.40 -8.58
N PHE A 24 5.45 6.46 -7.85
CA PHE A 24 4.15 6.80 -8.43
C PHE A 24 4.12 8.21 -9.01
N ARG A 25 4.76 9.16 -8.34
CA ARG A 25 4.91 10.55 -8.81
C ARG A 25 5.73 10.60 -10.10
N PHE A 26 6.85 9.87 -10.15
CA PHE A 26 7.69 9.81 -11.34
C PHE A 26 6.95 9.22 -12.55
N HIS A 27 6.17 8.16 -12.32
CA HIS A 27 5.40 7.47 -13.36
C HIS A 27 4.03 8.11 -13.65
N ARG A 28 3.61 9.15 -12.92
CA ARG A 28 2.26 9.75 -12.99
C ARG A 28 1.15 8.70 -12.88
N THR A 29 1.32 7.77 -11.95
CA THR A 29 0.36 6.69 -11.71
C THR A 29 -0.94 7.27 -11.17
N THR A 30 -2.08 6.78 -11.63
CA THR A 30 -3.39 7.18 -11.11
C THR A 30 -3.64 6.55 -9.74
N ASP A 31 -4.40 7.23 -8.88
CA ASP A 31 -4.75 6.75 -7.54
C ASP A 31 -5.27 5.31 -7.53
N ALA A 32 -6.15 4.96 -8.49
CA ALA A 32 -6.67 3.61 -8.65
C ALA A 32 -5.58 2.57 -8.93
N SER A 33 -4.63 2.89 -9.83
CA SER A 33 -3.53 1.98 -10.15
C SER A 33 -2.44 1.95 -9.08
N MET A 34 -2.30 2.98 -8.24
CA MET A 34 -1.33 2.96 -7.13
C MET A 34 -1.62 1.83 -6.16
N VAL A 35 -2.89 1.65 -5.81
CA VAL A 35 -3.36 0.58 -4.91
C VAL A 35 -3.03 -0.79 -5.48
N GLU A 36 -3.40 -1.04 -6.73
CA GLU A 36 -3.15 -2.32 -7.41
C GLU A 36 -1.65 -2.62 -7.50
N ILE A 37 -0.84 -1.63 -7.88
CA ILE A 37 0.61 -1.80 -8.02
C ILE A 37 1.27 -2.01 -6.65
N ALA A 38 0.83 -1.33 -5.59
CA ALA A 38 1.36 -1.54 -4.25
C ALA A 38 1.02 -2.95 -3.75
N ALA A 39 -0.22 -3.41 -3.95
CA ALA A 39 -0.69 -4.72 -3.51
C ALA A 39 0.11 -5.89 -4.12
N ILE A 40 0.41 -5.85 -5.43
CA ILE A 40 1.18 -6.92 -6.09
C ILE A 40 2.65 -7.02 -5.62
N HIS A 41 3.16 -6.00 -4.94
CA HIS A 41 4.52 -5.96 -4.39
C HIS A 41 4.55 -6.15 -2.86
N LEU A 42 3.40 -6.43 -2.23
CA LEU A 42 3.34 -6.86 -0.84
C LEU A 42 3.82 -8.32 -0.73
N GLU A 43 4.59 -8.60 0.31
CA GLU A 43 5.10 -9.94 0.61
C GLU A 43 4.84 -10.27 2.09
N GLY A 44 4.90 -11.56 2.45
CA GLY A 44 4.79 -12.03 3.83
C GLY A 44 3.43 -11.77 4.49
N ASP A 45 3.43 -11.22 5.70
CA ASP A 45 2.21 -10.94 6.46
C ASP A 45 1.39 -9.79 5.87
N ALA A 46 2.04 -8.91 5.09
CA ALA A 46 1.38 -7.73 4.51
C ALA A 46 0.36 -8.12 3.44
N ILE A 47 0.65 -9.11 2.59
CA ILE A 47 -0.30 -9.57 1.57
C ILE A 47 -1.45 -10.35 2.20
N GLN A 48 -1.19 -11.16 3.25
CA GLN A 48 -2.23 -11.89 3.97
C GLN A 48 -3.23 -10.93 4.64
N TRP A 49 -2.71 -9.85 5.24
CA TRP A 49 -3.56 -8.82 5.82
C TRP A 49 -4.38 -8.08 4.75
N PHE A 50 -3.75 -7.73 3.62
CA PHE A 50 -4.45 -7.05 2.53
C PHE A 50 -5.60 -7.89 1.98
N ASP A 51 -5.38 -9.20 1.77
CA ASP A 51 -6.44 -10.13 1.37
C ASP A 51 -7.56 -10.20 2.41
N TRP A 52 -7.22 -10.29 3.71
CA TRP A 52 -8.22 -10.26 4.78
C TRP A 52 -9.04 -8.95 4.76
N PHE A 53 -8.38 -7.81 4.59
CA PHE A 53 -9.01 -6.50 4.50
C PHE A 53 -9.97 -6.41 3.30
N GLU A 54 -9.54 -6.88 2.13
CA GLU A 54 -10.35 -6.92 0.90
C GLU A 54 -11.60 -7.79 1.03
N HIS A 55 -11.54 -8.88 1.80
CA HIS A 55 -12.64 -9.84 1.95
C HIS A 55 -13.54 -9.58 3.14
N THR A 56 -13.06 -8.88 4.17
CA THR A 56 -13.78 -8.72 5.45
C THR A 56 -14.39 -7.33 5.63
N MET A 57 -13.83 -6.29 5.00
CA MET A 57 -14.35 -4.93 5.14
C MET A 57 -15.62 -4.71 4.33
N GLU A 58 -16.59 -3.99 4.90
CA GLU A 58 -17.82 -3.65 4.19
C GLU A 58 -17.53 -2.84 2.92
N PRO A 59 -18.23 -3.12 1.80
CA PRO A 59 -17.92 -2.53 0.50
C PRO A 59 -18.04 -0.99 0.48
N GLU A 60 -18.91 -0.42 1.31
CA GLU A 60 -19.06 1.04 1.46
C GLU A 60 -17.83 1.68 2.11
N ILE A 61 -17.24 1.02 3.11
CA ILE A 61 -16.01 1.46 3.77
C ILE A 61 -14.82 1.27 2.83
N ARG A 62 -14.81 0.17 2.06
CA ARG A 62 -13.79 -0.13 1.05
C ARG A 62 -13.74 0.94 -0.03
N GLU A 63 -14.87 1.31 -0.62
CA GLU A 63 -14.90 2.29 -1.72
C GLU A 63 -14.39 3.66 -1.27
N VAL A 64 -14.75 4.10 -0.06
CA VAL A 64 -14.28 5.38 0.50
C VAL A 64 -12.78 5.34 0.82
N LYS A 65 -12.26 4.21 1.33
CA LYS A 65 -10.85 4.08 1.75
C LYS A 65 -9.90 3.81 0.58
N VAL A 66 -10.30 2.98 -0.38
CA VAL A 66 -9.48 2.60 -1.56
C VAL A 66 -9.32 3.76 -2.54
N ARG A 67 -10.33 4.64 -2.65
CA ARG A 67 -10.25 5.86 -3.47
C ARG A 67 -9.38 6.94 -2.85
N GLN A 68 -8.87 6.74 -1.63
CA GLN A 68 -7.87 7.58 -0.99
C GLN A 68 -6.54 6.81 -0.94
N PRO A 69 -5.68 6.91 -1.97
CA PRO A 69 -4.45 6.11 -2.07
C PRO A 69 -3.50 6.35 -0.89
N TYR A 70 -3.51 7.56 -0.33
CA TYR A 70 -2.79 7.90 0.90
C TYR A 70 -3.25 7.09 2.11
N THR A 71 -4.52 6.70 2.14
CA THR A 71 -5.06 5.98 3.29
C THR A 71 -4.79 4.49 3.22
N LEU A 72 -4.71 3.87 2.05
CA LEU A 72 -4.30 2.47 1.97
C LEU A 72 -2.83 2.30 2.37
N MET A 73 -1.94 3.17 1.86
CA MET A 73 -0.54 3.22 2.28
C MET A 73 -0.42 3.52 3.78
N ALA A 74 -1.22 4.45 4.31
CA ALA A 74 -1.24 4.76 5.74
C ALA A 74 -1.82 3.62 6.58
N VAL A 75 -2.81 2.86 6.09
CA VAL A 75 -3.39 1.72 6.81
C VAL A 75 -2.40 0.56 6.88
N ILE A 76 -1.68 0.28 5.79
CA ILE A 76 -0.57 -0.70 5.79
C ILE A 76 0.51 -0.29 6.81
N SER A 77 0.87 1.00 6.85
CA SER A 77 1.81 1.54 7.84
C SER A 77 1.27 1.57 9.28
N PHE A 78 -0.03 1.79 9.47
CA PHE A 78 -0.67 1.96 10.79
C PHE A 78 -0.94 0.62 11.47
N VAL A 79 -1.26 -0.43 10.70
CA VAL A 79 -1.57 -1.76 11.24
C VAL A 79 -0.33 -2.42 11.83
N ARG A 80 0.88 -2.22 11.26
CA ARG A 80 2.10 -2.81 11.82
C ARG A 80 2.62 -2.08 13.07
N LEU A 81 2.30 -0.79 13.22
CA LEU A 81 2.60 -0.01 14.44
C LEU A 81 1.70 -0.36 15.64
N GLN A 82 0.66 -1.18 15.45
CA GLN A 82 -0.21 -1.68 16.52
C GLN A 82 0.16 -3.11 16.97
N GLU A 83 1.14 -3.75 16.31
CA GLU A 83 1.62 -5.09 16.66
C GLU A 83 2.96 -5.07 17.42
N GLU A 84 3.39 -3.90 17.92
CA GLU A 84 4.43 -3.76 18.96
C GLU A 84 3.83 -3.43 20.33
#